data_AF-A0AA37RKF4-F1
#
_entry.id   AF-A0AA37RKF4-F1
#
_cell.length_a   1.000
_cell.length_b   1.000
_cell.length_c   1.000
_cell.angle_alpha   90.00
_cell.angle_beta   90.00
_cell.angle_gamma   90.00
#
_symmetry.space_group_name_H-M   'P 1'
#
loop_
_entity.id
_entity.type
_entity.pdbx_description
1 polymer ?
#
loop_
_entity_poly.entity_id
_entity_poly.type
_entity_poly.pdbx_seq_one_letter_code
_entity_poly.pdbx_strand_id
1 'polypeptide(L)'
;MLVAVLGAAVLSGCSLGTPEPPRGLAEVFSVGDCVGIPPQAAAAAPDPLTADKVACAADPSYTVGAIANSSGECPSAEYQHVPSQFADPSTTRLCLVPNLVANHCYVMDMPIGMLTLADCAERGQQGLLVQVTERLDIRDQQACPATVGHYAWPYPSPPRTYCTLTIF
;
A
#
# COMPACT_ATOMS: atom_id res chain seq x y z
N MET A 1 -15.62 -64.29 45.62
CA MET A 1 -16.76 -63.35 45.64
C MET A 1 -16.27 -62.09 46.36
N LEU A 2 -16.18 -60.88 45.82
CA LEU A 2 -16.87 -60.13 44.75
C LEU A 2 -15.86 -59.08 44.19
N VAL A 3 -15.62 -59.02 42.87
CA VAL A 3 -16.03 -57.96 41.89
C VAL A 3 -15.24 -56.62 41.92
N ALA A 4 -14.43 -56.47 40.86
CA ALA A 4 -14.05 -55.30 40.02
C ALA A 4 -14.32 -53.85 40.45
N VAL A 5 -13.43 -52.91 40.05
CA VAL A 5 -13.72 -51.85 39.06
C VAL A 5 -12.41 -51.39 38.37
N LEU A 6 -12.44 -51.34 37.03
CA LEU A 6 -11.45 -50.71 36.15
C LEU A 6 -11.57 -49.17 36.19
N GLY A 7 -10.45 -48.46 36.19
CA GLY A 7 -10.39 -47.03 35.88
C GLY A 7 -9.34 -46.76 34.82
N ALA A 8 -9.76 -46.67 33.55
CA ALA A 8 -8.92 -46.24 32.44
C ALA A 8 -8.85 -44.70 32.41
N ALA A 9 -7.66 -44.12 32.59
CA ALA A 9 -7.43 -42.69 32.43
C ALA A 9 -7.22 -42.37 30.93
N VAL A 10 -8.22 -41.75 30.31
CA VAL A 10 -8.15 -41.24 28.93
C VAL A 10 -7.43 -39.90 28.97
N LEU A 11 -6.22 -39.83 28.40
CA LEU A 11 -5.53 -38.57 28.11
C LEU A 11 -6.16 -37.96 26.85
N SER A 12 -7.17 -37.10 27.04
CA SER A 12 -7.67 -36.22 25.98
C SER A 12 -6.63 -35.12 25.73
N GLY A 13 -5.87 -35.26 24.65
CA GLY A 13 -5.00 -34.20 24.14
C GLY A 13 -5.83 -33.03 23.65
N CYS A 14 -5.72 -31.88 24.34
CA CYS A 14 -6.17 -30.60 23.82
C CYS A 14 -5.18 -30.14 22.74
N SER A 15 -5.49 -30.39 21.47
CA SER A 15 -4.87 -29.64 20.38
C SER A 15 -5.26 -28.18 20.56
N LEU A 16 -4.31 -27.37 21.01
CA LEU A 16 -4.37 -25.91 20.96
C LEU A 16 -4.49 -25.52 19.49
N GLY A 17 -5.74 -25.35 19.03
CA GLY A 17 -6.00 -24.59 17.82
C GLY A 17 -5.41 -23.21 18.01
N THR A 18 -4.46 -22.84 17.15
CA THR A 18 -4.00 -21.46 17.03
C THR A 18 -5.22 -20.56 16.85
N PRO A 19 -5.42 -19.52 17.67
CA PRO A 19 -6.51 -18.59 17.44
C PRO A 19 -6.32 -17.94 16.07
N GLU A 20 -7.26 -18.20 15.15
CA GLU A 20 -7.50 -17.36 13.98
C GLU A 20 -7.62 -15.91 14.48
N PRO A 21 -6.89 -14.94 13.89
CA PRO A 21 -7.07 -13.54 14.25
C PRO A 21 -8.55 -13.17 14.04
N PRO A 22 -9.15 -12.39 14.97
CA PRO A 22 -10.56 -12.04 14.88
C PRO A 22 -10.83 -11.28 13.58
N ARG A 23 -11.55 -11.92 12.65
CA ARG A 23 -12.22 -11.24 11.54
C ARG A 23 -13.27 -10.30 12.15
N GLY A 24 -13.01 -8.99 12.21
CA GLY A 24 -14.04 -8.03 12.61
C GLY A 24 -13.60 -6.73 13.27
N LEU A 25 -12.31 -6.44 13.43
CA LEU A 25 -11.86 -5.08 13.73
C LEU A 25 -11.34 -4.48 12.42
N ALA A 26 -11.99 -3.43 11.93
CA ALA A 26 -11.45 -2.65 10.83
C ALA A 26 -10.05 -2.17 11.25
N GLU A 27 -9.05 -2.42 10.41
CA GLU A 27 -7.69 -1.97 10.70
C GLU A 27 -7.69 -0.43 10.76
N VAL A 28 -7.19 0.11 11.87
CA VAL A 28 -7.20 1.56 12.12
C VAL A 28 -5.82 2.10 11.82
N PHE A 29 -5.71 2.84 10.72
CA PHE A 29 -4.50 3.56 10.35
C PHE A 29 -4.50 4.97 10.95
N SER A 30 -3.32 5.39 11.40
CA SER A 30 -3.06 6.74 11.90
C SER A 30 -2.14 7.49 10.94
N VAL A 31 -2.18 8.82 10.99
CA VAL A 31 -1.19 9.65 10.29
C VAL A 31 0.21 9.29 10.77
N GLY A 32 1.12 9.03 9.83
CA GLY A 32 2.48 8.57 10.08
C GLY A 32 2.66 7.05 10.03
N ASP A 33 1.59 6.26 10.02
CA ASP A 33 1.70 4.82 9.73
C ASP A 33 2.21 4.61 8.30
N CYS A 34 2.87 3.47 8.07
CA CYS A 34 3.28 3.03 6.74
C CYS A 34 2.51 1.79 6.33
N VAL A 35 2.01 1.82 5.10
CA VAL A 35 1.16 0.76 4.55
C VAL A 35 1.67 0.29 3.20
N GLY A 36 1.45 -0.98 2.91
CA GLY A 36 1.52 -1.54 1.57
C GLY A 36 0.11 -1.62 1.00
N ILE A 37 -0.04 -1.31 -0.30
CA ILE A 37 -1.25 -1.65 -1.07
C ILE A 37 -0.81 -2.71 -2.07
N PRO A 38 -1.30 -3.96 -1.96
CA PRO A 38 -0.94 -5.00 -2.92
C PRO A 38 -1.46 -4.64 -4.32
N PRO A 39 -0.81 -5.12 -5.39
CA PRO A 39 -1.33 -4.93 -6.74
C PRO A 39 -2.66 -5.66 -6.89
N GLN A 40 -3.56 -5.10 -7.71
CA GLN A 40 -4.85 -5.72 -7.94
C GLN A 40 -4.68 -7.04 -8.70
N ALA A 41 -5.24 -8.12 -8.17
CA ALA A 41 -5.21 -9.41 -8.84
C ALA A 41 -5.99 -9.35 -10.18
N ALA A 42 -5.42 -9.95 -11.22
CA ALA A 42 -6.09 -10.12 -12.51
C ALA A 42 -7.19 -11.21 -12.41
N ALA A 43 -8.36 -10.84 -11.91
CA ALA A 43 -9.53 -11.70 -11.78
C ALA A 43 -10.77 -11.05 -12.41
N ALA A 44 -11.76 -11.88 -12.80
CA ALA A 44 -13.02 -11.40 -13.37
C ALA A 44 -13.84 -10.54 -12.39
N ALA A 45 -13.71 -10.82 -11.09
CA ALA A 45 -14.24 -10.05 -9.99
C ALA A 45 -13.20 -10.05 -8.87
N PRO A 46 -12.25 -9.10 -8.89
CA PRO A 46 -11.18 -9.08 -7.91
C PRO A 46 -11.70 -8.55 -6.57
N ASP A 47 -11.11 -9.02 -5.48
CA ASP A 47 -11.43 -8.52 -4.14
C ASP A 47 -11.05 -7.02 -4.02
N PRO A 48 -11.73 -6.25 -3.14
CA PRO A 48 -11.32 -4.89 -2.85
C PRO A 48 -9.89 -4.85 -2.30
N LEU A 49 -9.10 -3.89 -2.77
CA LEU A 49 -7.80 -3.57 -2.21
C LEU A 49 -7.92 -3.21 -0.73
N THR A 50 -6.96 -3.73 0.03
CA THR A 50 -6.80 -3.46 1.45
C THR A 50 -5.39 -2.96 1.70
N ALA A 51 -5.26 -1.98 2.57
CA ALA A 51 -3.97 -1.56 3.10
C ALA A 51 -3.54 -2.51 4.22
N ASP A 52 -2.26 -2.85 4.25
CA ASP A 52 -1.64 -3.61 5.34
C ASP A 52 -0.50 -2.79 5.94
N LYS A 53 -0.35 -2.80 7.27
CA LYS A 53 0.84 -2.18 7.90
C LYS A 53 2.12 -2.86 7.45
N VAL A 54 3.09 -2.06 7.03
CA VAL A 54 4.44 -2.49 6.62
C VAL A 54 5.51 -1.56 7.20
N ALA A 55 6.78 -1.96 7.09
CA ALA A 55 7.88 -1.05 7.39
C ALA A 55 7.92 0.09 6.36
N CYS A 56 8.17 1.34 6.78
CA CYS A 56 8.30 2.48 5.88
C CYS A 56 9.46 2.38 4.87
N ALA A 57 10.38 1.43 5.09
CA ALA A 57 11.48 1.12 4.19
C ALA A 57 11.14 0.00 3.18
N ALA A 58 9.95 -0.60 3.25
CA ALA A 58 9.47 -1.51 2.22
C ALA A 58 9.26 -0.73 0.91
N ASP A 59 9.53 -1.40 -0.22
CA ASP A 59 9.61 -0.77 -1.53
C ASP A 59 8.65 -1.40 -2.56
N PRO A 60 7.62 -0.67 -3.02
CA PRO A 60 7.15 0.59 -2.45
C PRO A 60 6.37 0.36 -1.15
N SER A 61 6.35 1.39 -0.30
CA SER A 61 5.38 1.55 0.77
C SER A 61 4.81 2.96 0.72
N TYR A 62 3.79 3.24 1.52
CA TYR A 62 3.13 4.54 1.57
C TYR A 62 3.02 5.02 3.00
N THR A 63 3.45 6.26 3.26
CA THR A 63 3.17 6.92 4.54
C THR A 63 1.75 7.50 4.49
N VAL A 64 0.94 7.22 5.51
CA VAL A 64 -0.36 7.87 5.71
C VAL A 64 -0.10 9.33 6.10
N GLY A 65 -0.26 10.23 5.15
CA GLY A 65 0.01 11.65 5.32
C GLY A 65 -1.16 12.44 5.89
N ALA A 66 -2.38 11.97 5.61
CA ALA A 66 -3.63 12.48 6.16
C ALA A 66 -4.71 11.39 6.12
N ILE A 67 -5.82 11.65 6.82
CA ILE A 67 -7.05 10.87 6.69
C ILE A 67 -8.07 11.72 5.95
N ALA A 68 -8.73 11.12 4.97
CA ALA A 68 -9.76 11.77 4.19
C ALA A 68 -10.92 12.25 5.07
N ASN A 69 -11.55 13.35 4.66
CA ASN A 69 -12.70 13.94 5.33
C ASN A 69 -13.94 13.01 5.25
N SER A 70 -15.07 13.43 5.80
CA SER A 70 -16.32 12.65 5.76
C SER A 70 -16.85 12.40 4.34
N SER A 71 -16.45 13.22 3.36
CA SER A 71 -16.79 13.05 1.95
C SER A 71 -15.82 12.12 1.21
N GLY A 72 -14.79 11.59 1.89
CA GLY A 72 -13.77 10.76 1.27
C GLY A 72 -12.69 11.55 0.54
N GLU A 73 -12.59 12.86 0.76
CA GLU A 73 -11.62 13.73 0.06
C GLU A 73 -10.36 13.94 0.90
N CYS A 74 -9.21 13.82 0.23
CA CYS A 74 -7.93 14.22 0.80
C CYS A 74 -7.79 15.75 0.83
N PRO A 75 -7.06 16.31 1.81
CA PRO A 75 -6.89 17.76 1.94
C PRO A 75 -6.07 18.39 0.80
N SER A 76 -5.46 17.59 -0.07
CA SER A 76 -4.78 17.99 -1.30
C SER A 76 -4.94 16.90 -2.36
N ALA A 77 -5.06 17.29 -3.62
CA ALA A 77 -5.07 16.37 -4.77
C ALA A 77 -3.69 15.76 -5.07
N GLU A 78 -2.63 16.24 -4.42
CA GLU A 78 -1.28 15.68 -4.52
C GLU A 78 -1.12 14.35 -3.77
N TYR A 79 -2.02 14.04 -2.83
CA TYR A 79 -2.00 12.74 -2.18
C TYR A 79 -2.41 11.64 -3.15
N GLN A 80 -1.73 10.50 -3.03
CA GLN A 80 -2.18 9.29 -3.67
C GLN A 80 -3.32 8.69 -2.85
N HIS A 81 -4.32 8.18 -3.54
CA HIS A 81 -5.54 7.72 -2.90
C HIS A 81 -6.14 6.62 -3.76
N VAL A 82 -6.49 5.50 -3.13
CA VAL A 82 -7.14 4.40 -3.85
C VAL A 82 -8.62 4.76 -4.06
N PRO A 83 -9.11 4.81 -5.31
CA PRO A 83 -10.51 5.14 -5.56
C PRO A 83 -11.45 4.14 -4.88
N SER A 84 -12.58 4.63 -4.37
CA SER A 84 -13.52 3.84 -3.54
C SER A 84 -14.11 2.62 -4.25
N GLN A 85 -14.12 2.58 -5.58
CA GLN A 85 -14.56 1.42 -6.36
C GLN A 85 -13.55 0.26 -6.37
N PHE A 86 -12.31 0.50 -5.94
CA PHE A 86 -11.24 -0.50 -5.93
C PHE A 86 -10.83 -0.94 -4.52
N ALA A 87 -11.27 -0.25 -3.47
CA ALA A 87 -10.76 -0.44 -2.11
C ALA A 87 -11.86 -0.56 -1.07
N ASP A 88 -11.52 -1.18 0.06
CA ASP A 88 -12.39 -1.20 1.22
C ASP A 88 -12.54 0.20 1.87
N PRO A 89 -13.54 0.40 2.76
CA PRO A 89 -13.78 1.69 3.41
C PRO A 89 -12.62 2.21 4.26
N SER A 90 -11.73 1.33 4.76
CA SER A 90 -10.57 1.76 5.56
C SER A 90 -9.46 2.34 4.66
N THR A 91 -9.17 1.65 3.55
CA THR A 91 -8.14 2.01 2.58
C THR A 91 -8.51 3.24 1.75
N THR A 92 -9.77 3.35 1.33
CA THR A 92 -10.28 4.53 0.62
C THR A 92 -10.31 5.80 1.48
N ARG A 93 -9.88 5.78 2.74
CA ARG A 93 -9.75 6.99 3.56
C ARG A 93 -8.31 7.45 3.72
N LEU A 94 -7.34 6.70 3.21
CA LEU A 94 -5.94 7.00 3.39
C LEU A 94 -5.45 7.97 2.32
N CYS A 95 -4.88 9.09 2.75
CA CYS A 95 -4.20 10.04 1.87
C CYS A 95 -2.70 9.76 1.95
N LEU A 96 -2.18 9.17 0.89
CA LEU A 96 -0.91 8.47 0.88
C LEU A 96 0.20 9.33 0.26
N VAL A 97 1.38 9.25 0.87
CA VAL A 97 2.64 9.74 0.31
C VAL A 97 3.52 8.52 0.05
N PRO A 98 3.88 8.22 -1.21
CA PRO A 98 4.68 7.05 -1.50
C PRO A 98 6.09 7.22 -0.92
N ASN A 99 6.68 6.12 -0.47
CA ASN A 99 8.06 5.97 0.01
C ASN A 99 8.89 5.27 -1.09
N LEU A 100 9.12 5.96 -2.20
CA LEU A 100 9.91 5.46 -3.34
C LEU A 100 11.41 5.69 -3.10
N VAL A 101 12.20 4.91 -3.82
CA VAL A 101 13.65 4.90 -3.76
C VAL A 101 14.20 5.47 -5.06
N ALA A 102 15.19 6.37 -4.95
CA ALA A 102 15.85 6.92 -6.13
C ALA A 102 16.58 5.82 -6.92
N ASN A 103 16.60 5.96 -8.24
CA ASN A 103 17.09 5.02 -9.24
C ASN A 103 16.28 3.73 -9.40
N HIS A 104 15.17 3.55 -8.68
CA HIS A 104 14.25 2.44 -8.91
C HIS A 104 13.19 2.80 -9.95
N CYS A 105 12.61 1.77 -10.56
CA CYS A 105 11.49 1.91 -11.48
C CYS A 105 10.22 1.31 -10.89
N TYR A 106 9.10 1.92 -11.26
CA TYR A 106 7.78 1.53 -10.81
C TYR A 106 6.81 1.55 -11.98
N VAL A 107 5.89 0.60 -12.01
CA VAL A 107 4.68 0.72 -12.81
C VAL A 107 3.65 1.46 -11.98
N MET A 108 3.11 2.54 -12.51
CA MET A 108 1.88 3.13 -12.01
C MET A 108 0.69 2.41 -12.64
N ASP A 109 -0.04 1.68 -11.81
CA ASP A 109 -1.22 0.92 -12.21
C ASP A 109 -2.32 1.88 -12.62
N MET A 110 -2.88 1.71 -13.82
CA MET A 110 -4.00 2.52 -14.29
C MET A 110 -5.28 1.67 -14.30
N PRO A 111 -6.42 2.18 -13.80
CA PRO A 111 -6.68 3.55 -13.34
C PRO A 111 -6.51 3.76 -11.82
N ILE A 112 -6.04 2.75 -11.07
CA ILE A 112 -6.00 2.77 -9.59
C ILE A 112 -5.01 3.83 -9.08
N GLY A 113 -3.93 4.03 -9.83
CA GLY A 113 -2.90 5.01 -9.58
C GLY A 113 -1.83 4.56 -8.59
N MET A 114 -1.84 3.32 -8.08
CA MET A 114 -0.82 2.82 -7.15
C MET A 114 0.44 2.40 -7.88
N LEU A 115 1.57 2.40 -7.17
CA LEU A 115 2.89 2.06 -7.71
C LEU A 115 3.29 0.65 -7.28
N THR A 116 3.84 -0.10 -8.23
CA THR A 116 4.43 -1.43 -8.01
C THR A 116 5.89 -1.41 -8.49
N LEU A 117 6.82 -1.98 -7.71
CA LEU A 117 8.23 -2.07 -8.10
C LEU A 117 8.39 -2.84 -9.42
N ALA A 118 9.23 -2.33 -10.31
CA ALA A 118 9.43 -2.89 -11.65
C ALA A 118 10.91 -2.83 -12.09
N ASP A 119 11.26 -3.65 -13.08
CA ASP A 119 12.53 -3.54 -13.79
C ASP A 119 12.43 -2.42 -14.85
N CYS A 120 13.37 -1.48 -14.83
CA CYS A 120 13.46 -0.38 -15.80
C CYS A 120 13.63 -0.86 -17.26
N ALA A 121 14.14 -2.08 -17.46
CA ALA A 121 14.33 -2.67 -18.78
C ALA A 121 13.08 -3.38 -19.32
N GLU A 122 12.11 -3.71 -18.45
CA GLU A 122 10.91 -4.44 -18.86
C GLU A 122 9.93 -3.52 -19.59
N ARG A 123 9.52 -3.92 -20.80
CA ARG A 123 8.63 -3.13 -21.65
C ARG A 123 7.31 -3.85 -21.88
N GLY A 124 6.25 -3.08 -22.15
CA GLY A 124 4.93 -3.62 -22.46
C GLY A 124 4.11 -4.06 -21.24
N GLN A 125 4.53 -3.67 -20.04
CA GLN A 125 3.73 -3.80 -18.82
C GLN A 125 2.46 -2.95 -18.93
N GLN A 126 1.38 -3.40 -18.29
CA GLN A 126 0.15 -2.60 -18.21
C GLN A 126 0.33 -1.48 -17.19
N GLY A 127 0.22 -0.23 -17.64
CA GLY A 127 0.41 0.95 -16.78
C GLY A 127 1.48 1.87 -17.34
N LEU A 128 1.93 2.82 -16.52
CA LEU A 128 3.00 3.76 -16.87
C LEU A 128 4.29 3.37 -16.16
N LEU A 129 5.33 2.98 -16.91
CA LEU A 129 6.64 2.72 -16.34
C LEU A 129 7.36 4.04 -16.06
N VAL A 130 7.79 4.23 -14.82
CA VAL A 130 8.38 5.47 -14.33
C VAL A 130 9.61 5.16 -13.50
N GLN A 131 10.74 5.80 -13.82
CA GLN A 131 11.92 5.81 -12.97
C GLN A 131 11.87 6.99 -12.01
N VAL A 132 12.20 6.77 -10.74
CA VAL A 132 12.48 7.87 -9.81
C VAL A 132 13.94 8.27 -9.99
N THR A 133 14.21 9.42 -10.58
CA THR A 133 15.59 9.90 -10.79
C THR A 133 16.15 10.59 -9.55
N GLU A 134 15.29 11.20 -8.75
CA GLU A 134 15.70 11.87 -7.50
C GLU A 134 14.55 11.87 -6.50
N ARG A 135 14.90 11.85 -5.21
CA ARG A 135 13.97 12.08 -4.09
C ARG A 135 14.49 13.25 -3.26
N LEU A 136 13.58 14.17 -2.97
CA LEU A 136 13.82 15.33 -2.13
C LEU A 136 12.82 15.33 -0.98
N ASP A 137 13.27 15.56 0.25
CA ASP A 137 12.37 15.68 1.42
C ASP A 137 11.86 17.13 1.60
N ILE A 138 11.40 17.73 0.50
CA ILE A 138 10.70 19.02 0.41
C ILE A 138 9.51 18.87 -0.54
N ARG A 139 8.49 19.72 -0.42
CA ARG A 139 7.38 19.83 -1.39
C ARG A 139 7.67 20.97 -2.36
N ASP A 140 8.08 20.65 -3.58
CA ASP A 140 8.44 21.64 -4.60
C ASP A 140 8.08 21.14 -6.02
N GLN A 141 7.17 21.84 -6.69
CA GLN A 141 6.73 21.51 -8.04
C GLN A 141 7.76 21.83 -9.13
N GLN A 142 8.83 22.56 -8.80
CA GLN A 142 9.83 23.05 -9.75
C GLN A 142 11.23 22.47 -9.49
N ALA A 143 11.36 21.53 -8.56
CA ALA A 143 12.66 20.98 -8.17
C ALA A 143 13.31 20.08 -9.24
N CYS A 144 12.53 19.63 -10.24
CA CYS A 144 12.98 18.64 -11.22
C CYS A 144 13.29 19.28 -12.59
N PRO A 145 14.17 18.66 -13.40
CA PRO A 145 14.47 19.17 -14.74
C PRO A 145 13.21 19.32 -15.60
N ALA A 146 13.07 20.46 -16.28
CA ALA A 146 11.98 20.74 -17.22
C ALA A 146 12.23 20.12 -18.61
N THR A 147 12.78 18.91 -18.65
CA THR A 147 13.07 18.16 -19.88
C THR A 147 11.91 17.22 -20.21
N VAL A 148 11.69 16.94 -21.49
CA VAL A 148 10.61 16.02 -21.94
C VAL A 148 10.72 14.68 -21.22
N GLY A 149 9.57 14.19 -20.73
CA GLY A 149 9.48 12.93 -20.00
C GLY A 149 9.81 13.03 -18.51
N HIS A 150 10.33 14.17 -18.05
CA HIS A 150 10.57 14.43 -16.64
C HIS A 150 9.40 15.14 -15.98
N TYR A 151 9.08 14.73 -14.76
CA TYR A 151 8.02 15.33 -13.95
C TYR A 151 8.44 15.47 -12.49
N ALA A 152 7.87 16.46 -11.82
CA ALA A 152 7.91 16.59 -10.36
C ALA A 152 6.61 16.04 -9.78
N TRP A 153 6.71 15.08 -8.86
CA TRP A 153 5.58 14.58 -8.07
C TRP A 153 5.74 15.07 -6.63
N PRO A 154 5.18 16.24 -6.27
CA PRO A 154 5.21 16.77 -4.92
C PRO A 154 4.15 16.10 -4.05
N TYR A 155 4.45 15.98 -2.76
CA TYR A 155 3.56 15.48 -1.73
C TYR A 155 3.67 16.38 -0.50
N PRO A 156 2.55 16.69 0.17
CA PRO A 156 2.53 17.78 1.15
C PRO A 156 2.98 17.39 2.57
N SER A 157 2.60 16.21 3.08
CA SER A 157 2.97 15.77 4.43
C SER A 157 3.02 14.24 4.52
N PRO A 158 4.17 13.63 4.88
CA PRO A 158 5.46 14.29 5.01
C PRO A 158 5.88 14.96 3.69
N PRO A 159 6.54 16.13 3.73
CA PRO A 159 6.92 16.84 2.52
C PRO A 159 7.91 16.01 1.71
N ARG A 160 7.58 15.76 0.45
CA ARG A 160 8.44 15.01 -0.45
C ARG A 160 8.21 15.42 -1.89
N THR A 161 9.25 15.36 -2.70
CA THR A 161 9.16 15.51 -4.15
C THR A 161 9.96 14.40 -4.78
N TYR A 162 9.35 13.71 -5.74
CA TYR A 162 10.06 12.79 -6.61
C TYR A 162 10.24 13.42 -7.97
N CYS A 163 11.48 13.46 -8.42
CA CYS A 163 11.76 13.69 -9.83
C CYS A 163 11.66 12.35 -10.54
N THR A 164 10.84 12.31 -11.56
CA THR A 164 10.53 11.09 -12.29
C THR A 164 10.88 11.22 -13.76
N LEU A 165 11.16 10.10 -14.40
CA LEU A 165 11.31 9.95 -15.85
C LEU A 165 10.34 8.87 -16.33
N THR A 166 9.42 9.23 -17.21
CA THR A 166 8.57 8.24 -17.89
C THR A 166 9.37 7.46 -18.92
N ILE A 167 9.29 6.13 -18.87
CA ILE A 167 9.94 5.22 -19.82
C ILE A 167 8.85 4.67 -20.76
N PHE A 168 8.97 4.99 -22.05
CA PHE A 168 8.14 4.45 -23.13
C PHE A 168 8.87 3.30 -23.82
#